data_AF-A0A4V2JX11-F1
#
_entry.id   AF-A0A4V2JX11-F1
#
_cell.length_a   1.000
_cell.length_b   1.000
_cell.length_c   1.000
_cell.angle_alpha   90.00
_cell.angle_beta   90.00
_cell.angle_gamma   90.00
#
_symmetry.space_group_name_H-M   'P 1'
#
loop_
_entity.id
_entity.type
_entity.pdbx_description
1 polymer ?
#
loop_
_entity_poly.entity_id
_entity_poly.type
_entity_poly.pdbx_seq_one_letter_code
_entity_poly.pdbx_strand_id
1 'polypeptide(L)'
;MRRNNALVSNHFKKSSLIFKNWFDKNANKERRRERRIKKAKMIYPMPLNKLKPVVRCRSARYNWKERYGKGFTFEECKSAGLDYRYARTIGISVDSRRRNTSKEAFDQNVLRIKEYLSKIVIYKDRKEAVKSKVEQYKGVLLPIRNEPKKIESISVEEILNY
;
A
#
# COMPACT_ATOMS: atom_id res chain seq x y z
N MET A 1 -42.74 -26.12 3.03
CA MET A 1 -42.38 -25.34 4.23
C MET A 1 -43.29 -25.78 5.35
N ARG A 2 -42.74 -26.08 6.53
CA ARG A 2 -43.53 -26.39 7.73
C ARG A 2 -43.18 -25.35 8.80
N ARG A 3 -44.13 -25.02 9.67
CA ARG A 3 -44.01 -24.03 10.75
C ARG A 3 -43.78 -22.59 10.25
N ASN A 4 -43.73 -21.65 11.18
CA ASN A 4 -43.48 -20.24 10.91
C ASN A 4 -41.97 -19.99 10.72
N ASN A 5 -41.53 -19.94 9.46
CA ASN A 5 -40.15 -19.68 9.07
C ASN A 5 -40.11 -18.57 8.02
N ALA A 6 -38.99 -17.86 7.95
CA ALA A 6 -38.75 -16.90 6.87
C ALA A 6 -38.83 -17.57 5.49
N LEU A 7 -39.31 -16.81 4.50
CA LEU A 7 -39.34 -17.27 3.11
C LEU A 7 -37.92 -17.58 2.63
N VAL A 8 -37.71 -18.78 2.10
CA VAL A 8 -36.39 -19.22 1.61
C VAL A 8 -36.12 -18.65 0.22
N SER A 9 -34.96 -18.02 0.05
CA SER A 9 -34.47 -17.50 -1.24
C SER A 9 -33.28 -18.34 -1.73
N ASN A 10 -33.51 -19.65 -1.86
CA ASN A 10 -32.48 -20.61 -2.24
C ASN A 10 -32.30 -20.63 -3.77
N HIS A 11 -31.14 -20.20 -4.24
CA HIS A 11 -30.80 -20.09 -5.67
C HIS A 11 -30.15 -21.37 -6.24
N PHE A 12 -30.62 -22.54 -5.81
CA PHE A 12 -30.10 -23.86 -6.23
C PHE A 12 -30.92 -24.52 -7.35
N LYS A 13 -31.82 -23.76 -7.99
CA LYS A 13 -32.76 -24.29 -9.00
C LYS A 13 -32.14 -24.55 -10.37
N LYS A 14 -30.98 -23.98 -10.66
CA LYS A 14 -30.27 -24.17 -11.94
C LYS A 14 -29.42 -25.44 -11.85
N SER A 15 -29.59 -26.37 -12.79
CA SER A 15 -28.74 -27.57 -12.90
C SER A 15 -27.31 -27.24 -13.31
N SER A 16 -27.09 -26.10 -13.97
CA SER A 16 -25.78 -25.61 -14.42
C SER A 16 -24.95 -24.92 -13.32
N LEU A 17 -25.25 -25.15 -12.04
CA LEU A 17 -24.49 -24.56 -10.95
C LEU A 17 -23.14 -25.25 -10.81
N ILE A 18 -22.08 -24.44 -10.74
CA ILE A 18 -20.71 -24.92 -10.59
C ILE A 18 -20.29 -24.74 -9.14
N PHE A 19 -19.85 -25.83 -8.52
CA PHE A 19 -19.31 -25.81 -7.16
C PHE A 19 -17.79 -25.72 -7.19
N LYS A 20 -17.24 -24.66 -6.60
CA LYS A 20 -15.79 -24.49 -6.46
C LYS A 20 -15.31 -25.06 -5.13
N ASN A 21 -14.49 -26.11 -5.21
CA ASN A 21 -13.83 -26.71 -4.05
C ASN A 21 -12.49 -26.01 -3.75
N TRP A 22 -11.99 -26.14 -2.51
CA TRP A 22 -10.78 -25.46 -2.00
C TRP A 22 -9.74 -26.43 -1.42
N PHE A 23 -9.70 -27.68 -1.89
CA PHE A 23 -8.74 -28.69 -1.42
C PHE A 23 -7.28 -28.28 -1.70
N ASP A 24 -7.05 -27.48 -2.74
CA ASP A 24 -5.74 -26.98 -3.14
C ASP A 24 -5.25 -25.76 -2.33
N LYS A 25 -5.99 -25.31 -1.31
CA LYS A 25 -5.69 -24.08 -0.52
C LYS A 25 -4.28 -24.12 0.08
N ASN A 26 -3.87 -25.26 0.64
CA ASN A 26 -2.57 -25.44 1.29
C ASN A 26 -1.44 -25.48 0.26
N ALA A 27 -1.57 -26.29 -0.80
CA ALA A 27 -0.62 -26.35 -1.91
C ALA A 27 -0.43 -24.95 -2.56
N ASN A 28 -1.53 -24.21 -2.74
CA ASN A 28 -1.48 -22.84 -3.26
C ASN A 28 -0.76 -21.86 -2.33
N LYS A 29 -0.87 -22.03 -1.01
CA LYS A 29 -0.19 -21.19 -0.02
C LYS A 29 1.31 -21.40 -0.07
N GLU A 30 1.74 -22.65 -0.15
CA GLU A 30 3.15 -23.04 -0.27
C GLU A 30 3.75 -22.54 -1.58
N ARG A 31 3.11 -22.83 -2.72
CA ARG A 31 3.50 -22.32 -4.04
C ARG A 31 3.65 -20.79 -4.07
N ARG A 32 2.73 -20.06 -3.43
CA ARG A 32 2.80 -18.59 -3.30
C ARG A 32 3.96 -18.13 -2.41
N ARG A 33 4.35 -18.90 -1.39
CA ARG A 33 5.49 -18.61 -0.52
C ARG A 33 6.80 -18.80 -1.28
N GLU A 34 6.97 -19.93 -1.95
CA GLU A 34 8.17 -20.24 -2.75
C GLU A 34 8.39 -19.20 -3.85
N ARG A 35 7.34 -18.82 -4.59
CA ARG A 35 7.43 -17.78 -5.62
C ARG A 35 7.90 -16.44 -5.05
N ARG A 36 7.43 -16.07 -3.86
CA ARG A 36 7.89 -14.84 -3.18
C ARG A 36 9.36 -14.94 -2.77
N ILE A 37 9.79 -16.09 -2.24
CA ILE A 37 11.20 -16.33 -1.87
C ILE A 37 12.10 -16.29 -3.11
N LYS A 38 11.71 -16.97 -4.19
CA LYS A 38 12.45 -16.97 -5.47
C LYS A 38 12.60 -15.55 -6.03
N LYS A 39 11.51 -14.77 -6.03
CA LYS A 39 11.53 -13.36 -6.47
C LYS A 39 12.44 -12.51 -5.58
N ALA A 40 12.38 -12.69 -4.25
CA ALA A 40 13.22 -11.95 -3.30
C ALA A 40 14.71 -12.22 -3.53
N LYS A 41 15.11 -13.50 -3.70
CA LYS A 41 16.48 -13.91 -4.04
C LYS A 41 16.96 -13.31 -5.37
N MET A 42 16.09 -13.29 -6.39
CA MET A 42 16.43 -12.77 -7.71
C MET A 42 16.75 -11.27 -7.71
N ILE A 43 16.07 -10.49 -6.86
CA ILE A 43 16.10 -9.01 -6.81
C ILE A 43 17.05 -8.50 -5.71
N TYR A 44 17.66 -9.40 -4.92
CA TYR A 44 18.61 -9.05 -3.87
C TYR A 44 19.70 -8.08 -4.38
N PRO A 45 20.00 -6.96 -3.68
CA PRO A 45 19.55 -6.57 -2.33
C PRO A 45 18.28 -5.69 -2.27
N MET A 46 17.67 -5.35 -3.40
CA MET A 46 16.54 -4.40 -3.45
C MET A 46 15.30 -4.91 -2.70
N PRO A 47 14.46 -4.03 -2.10
CA PRO A 47 13.22 -4.43 -1.45
C PRO A 47 12.20 -5.02 -2.44
N LEU A 48 11.37 -5.96 -1.98
CA LEU A 48 10.40 -6.67 -2.83
C LEU A 48 9.25 -5.78 -3.31
N ASN A 49 8.83 -4.83 -2.46
CA ASN A 49 7.72 -3.92 -2.71
C ASN A 49 8.24 -2.54 -3.11
N LYS A 50 7.52 -1.87 -4.00
CA LYS A 50 7.79 -0.48 -4.37
C LYS A 50 7.19 0.49 -3.35
N LEU A 51 7.76 1.69 -3.24
CA LEU A 51 7.18 2.77 -2.45
C LEU A 51 5.85 3.19 -3.07
N LYS A 52 4.82 3.33 -2.23
CA LYS A 52 3.48 3.78 -2.61
C LYS A 52 3.12 5.06 -1.83
N PRO A 53 2.33 5.96 -2.44
CA PRO A 53 1.87 7.18 -1.77
C PRO A 53 0.82 6.86 -0.70
N VAL A 54 0.62 7.81 0.20
CA VAL A 54 -0.50 7.85 1.14
C VAL A 54 -1.65 8.60 0.49
N VAL A 55 -2.84 7.99 0.47
CA VAL A 55 -4.03 8.54 -0.19
C VAL A 55 -5.26 8.30 0.69
N ARG A 56 -6.17 9.27 0.72
CA ARG A 56 -7.47 9.16 1.39
C ARG A 56 -8.45 8.27 0.61
N CYS A 57 -9.36 7.61 1.32
CA CYS A 57 -10.44 6.87 0.68
C CYS A 57 -11.54 7.83 0.16
N ARG A 58 -12.31 7.41 -0.85
CA ARG A 58 -13.18 8.31 -1.61
C ARG A 58 -14.49 8.68 -0.91
N SER A 59 -15.21 7.70 -0.36
CA SER A 59 -16.58 7.89 0.14
C SER A 59 -16.60 8.56 1.52
N ALA A 60 -17.68 9.29 1.85
CA ALA A 60 -17.89 9.89 3.18
C ALA A 60 -17.69 8.90 4.34
N ARG A 61 -18.09 7.63 4.17
CA ARG A 61 -17.87 6.56 5.17
C ARG A 61 -16.39 6.32 5.52
N TYR A 62 -15.46 6.58 4.60
CA TYR A 62 -14.06 6.16 4.71
C TYR A 62 -13.05 7.29 4.47
N ASN A 63 -13.47 8.51 4.17
CA ASN A 63 -12.57 9.64 3.87
C ASN A 63 -11.63 10.01 5.04
N TRP A 64 -11.97 9.60 6.26
CA TRP A 64 -11.11 9.72 7.44
C TRP A 64 -9.97 8.70 7.49
N LYS A 65 -10.02 7.63 6.67
CA LYS A 65 -8.97 6.61 6.59
C LYS A 65 -7.97 6.91 5.48
N GLU A 66 -6.70 6.75 5.84
CA GLU A 66 -5.59 6.71 4.90
C GLU A 66 -5.29 5.28 4.45
N ARG A 67 -4.81 5.14 3.22
CA ARG A 67 -4.39 3.87 2.65
C ARG A 67 -3.28 4.08 1.64
N TYR A 68 -2.62 2.98 1.26
CA TYR A 68 -1.67 3.02 0.16
C TYR A 68 -2.40 3.26 -1.18
N GLY A 69 -1.92 4.25 -1.93
CA GLY A 69 -2.34 4.49 -3.31
C GLY A 69 -1.68 3.54 -4.31
N LYS A 70 -1.97 3.75 -5.60
CA LYS A 70 -1.35 2.99 -6.69
C LYS A 70 0.08 3.47 -6.96
N GLY A 71 0.28 4.78 -7.05
CA GLY A 71 1.57 5.42 -7.33
C GLY A 71 1.53 6.95 -7.18
N PHE A 72 2.71 7.55 -7.04
CA PHE A 72 2.93 8.99 -6.97
C PHE A 72 2.58 9.67 -8.30
N THR A 73 2.18 10.94 -8.25
CA THR A 73 1.96 11.73 -9.47
C THR A 73 3.29 12.23 -10.03
N PHE A 74 3.29 12.69 -11.27
CA PHE A 74 4.48 13.28 -11.89
C PHE A 74 4.93 14.55 -11.17
N GLU A 75 3.97 15.38 -10.75
CA GLU A 75 4.23 16.62 -10.00
C GLU A 75 4.85 16.33 -8.63
N GLU A 76 4.35 15.33 -7.89
CA GLU A 76 4.95 14.95 -6.60
C GLU A 76 6.40 14.48 -6.76
N CYS A 77 6.69 13.68 -7.81
CA CYS A 77 8.05 13.24 -8.10
C CYS A 77 8.95 14.44 -8.46
N LYS A 78 8.45 15.33 -9.30
CA LYS A 78 9.17 16.54 -9.73
C LYS A 78 9.48 17.45 -8.55
N SER A 79 8.51 17.70 -7.66
CA SER A 79 8.71 18.50 -6.44
C SER A 79 9.62 17.84 -5.41
N ALA A 80 9.76 16.51 -5.46
CA ALA A 80 10.77 15.79 -4.69
C ALA A 80 12.18 15.82 -5.34
N GLY A 81 12.34 16.46 -6.51
CA GLY A 81 13.62 16.54 -7.23
C GLY A 81 13.93 15.32 -8.10
N LEU A 82 12.92 14.52 -8.45
CA LEU A 82 13.08 13.31 -9.27
C LEU A 82 12.32 13.43 -10.59
N ASP A 83 12.95 12.97 -11.67
CA ASP A 83 12.18 12.61 -12.86
C ASP A 83 11.36 11.34 -12.62
N TYR A 84 10.15 11.29 -13.18
CA TYR A 84 9.24 10.18 -12.96
C TYR A 84 9.75 8.86 -13.57
N ARG A 85 10.58 8.90 -14.62
CA ARG A 85 11.19 7.70 -15.22
C ARG A 85 12.26 7.15 -14.30
N TYR A 86 13.09 8.03 -13.75
CA TYR A 86 14.12 7.68 -12.78
C TYR A 86 13.51 7.19 -11.45
N ALA A 87 12.42 7.78 -10.98
CA ALA A 87 11.70 7.28 -9.81
C ALA A 87 11.29 5.79 -9.95
N ARG A 88 10.86 5.37 -11.15
CA ARG A 88 10.46 3.98 -11.42
C ARG A 88 11.62 2.98 -11.32
N THR A 89 12.86 3.40 -11.64
CA THR A 89 14.05 2.54 -11.60
C THR A 89 14.51 2.29 -10.17
N ILE A 90 14.44 3.31 -9.31
CA ILE A 90 14.84 3.22 -7.89
C ILE A 90 13.83 2.44 -7.04
N GLY A 91 12.62 2.20 -7.54
CA GLY A 91 11.60 1.41 -6.83
C GLY A 91 10.43 2.25 -6.29
N ILE A 92 10.18 3.41 -6.86
CA ILE A 92 9.01 4.24 -6.58
C ILE A 92 7.90 3.89 -7.58
N SER A 93 6.65 3.74 -7.11
CA SER A 93 5.50 3.51 -7.98
C SER A 93 4.95 4.85 -8.49
N VAL A 94 4.65 4.97 -9.78
CA VAL A 94 4.14 6.21 -10.38
C VAL A 94 2.79 5.95 -11.07
N ASP A 95 1.80 6.81 -10.85
CA ASP A 95 0.47 6.76 -11.48
C ASP A 95 0.16 8.09 -12.19
N SER A 96 0.18 8.06 -13.52
CA SER A 96 -0.04 9.24 -14.37
C SER A 96 -1.49 9.75 -14.35
N ARG A 97 -2.43 8.93 -13.87
CA ARG A 97 -3.87 9.26 -13.94
C ARG A 97 -4.39 9.94 -12.68
N ARG A 98 -3.64 9.90 -11.58
CA ARG A 98 -4.06 10.53 -10.33
C ARG A 98 -3.84 12.04 -10.44
N ARG A 99 -4.81 12.82 -9.96
CA ARG A 99 -4.75 14.28 -9.92
C ARG A 99 -4.45 14.73 -8.49
N ASN A 100 -3.68 15.81 -8.36
CA ASN A 100 -3.42 16.46 -7.08
C ASN A 100 -4.53 17.49 -6.85
N THR A 101 -5.27 17.35 -5.74
CA THR A 101 -6.42 18.23 -5.42
C THR A 101 -6.22 19.01 -4.14
N SER A 102 -5.47 18.48 -3.18
CA SER A 102 -5.21 19.13 -1.89
C SER A 102 -3.70 19.29 -1.67
N LYS A 103 -3.33 20.40 -1.04
CA LYS A 103 -1.93 20.74 -0.79
C LYS A 103 -1.34 19.85 0.29
N GLU A 104 -2.09 19.55 1.34
CA GLU A 104 -1.65 18.74 2.47
C GLU A 104 -1.27 17.33 2.02
N ALA A 105 -2.09 16.70 1.18
CA ALA A 105 -1.82 15.36 0.66
C ALA A 105 -0.66 15.37 -0.34
N PHE A 106 -0.49 16.44 -1.10
CA PHE A 106 0.65 16.63 -1.99
C PHE A 106 1.95 16.73 -1.19
N ASP A 107 2.00 17.64 -0.21
CA ASP A 107 3.18 17.89 0.63
C ASP A 107 3.55 16.64 1.45
N GLN A 108 2.57 15.93 2.02
CA GLN A 108 2.79 14.66 2.71
C GLN A 108 3.46 13.62 1.80
N ASN A 109 3.04 13.52 0.53
CA ASN A 109 3.60 12.57 -0.41
C ASN A 109 4.99 12.99 -0.93
N VAL A 110 5.24 14.28 -1.13
CA VAL A 110 6.57 14.82 -1.45
C VAL A 110 7.55 14.52 -0.30
N LEU A 111 7.15 14.81 0.94
CA LEU A 111 7.95 14.50 2.12
C LEU A 111 8.25 13.00 2.22
N ARG A 112 7.26 12.15 1.94
CA ARG A 112 7.42 10.70 1.93
C ARG A 112 8.43 10.20 0.88
N ILE A 113 8.49 10.82 -0.29
CA ILE A 113 9.52 10.50 -1.29
C ILE A 113 10.90 10.92 -0.77
N LYS A 114 11.03 12.11 -0.20
CA LYS A 114 12.29 12.61 0.37
C LYS A 114 12.80 11.73 1.51
N GLU A 115 11.90 11.28 2.39
CA GLU A 115 12.24 10.33 3.46
C GLU A 115 12.67 8.96 2.92
N TYR A 116 12.10 8.52 1.79
CA TYR A 116 12.57 7.30 1.14
C TYR A 116 13.97 7.49 0.53
N LEU A 117 14.22 8.62 -0.13
CA LEU A 117 15.52 8.94 -0.72
C LEU A 117 16.64 9.00 0.32
N SER A 118 16.38 9.53 1.51
CA SER A 118 17.39 9.56 2.58
C SER A 118 17.74 8.17 3.14
N LYS A 119 16.87 7.17 2.95
CA LYS A 119 17.04 5.81 3.49
C LYS A 119 17.61 4.80 2.48
N ILE A 120 17.58 5.10 1.18
CA ILE A 120 18.07 4.16 0.17
C ILE A 120 19.58 4.28 -0.04
N VAL A 121 20.18 3.18 -0.47
CA VAL A 121 21.57 3.12 -0.93
C VAL A 121 21.56 2.66 -2.38
N ILE A 122 22.28 3.39 -3.24
CA ILE A 122 22.43 3.07 -4.66
C ILE A 122 23.79 2.40 -4.86
N TYR A 123 23.79 1.26 -5.54
CA TYR A 123 25.00 0.55 -5.94
C TYR A 123 25.29 0.82 -7.42
N LYS A 124 26.57 0.76 -7.81
CA LYS A 124 26.94 0.93 -9.22
C LYS A 124 26.47 -0.25 -10.07
N ASP A 125 26.72 -1.47 -9.58
CA ASP A 125 26.45 -2.71 -10.30
C ASP A 125 25.84 -3.81 -9.42
N ARG A 126 25.21 -4.80 -10.04
CA ARG A 126 24.64 -5.96 -9.33
C ARG A 126 25.70 -6.75 -8.54
N LYS A 127 26.92 -6.89 -9.07
CA LYS A 127 27.99 -7.65 -8.39
C LYS A 127 28.37 -6.99 -7.05
N GLU A 128 28.48 -5.66 -7.05
CA GLU A 128 28.73 -4.87 -5.85
C GLU A 128 27.56 -4.99 -4.86
N ALA A 129 26.34 -4.85 -5.36
CA ALA A 129 25.12 -4.93 -4.55
C ALA A 129 24.95 -6.30 -3.86
N VAL A 130 25.39 -7.39 -4.48
CA VAL A 130 25.34 -8.73 -3.86
C VAL A 130 26.47 -8.89 -2.83
N LYS A 131 27.64 -8.28 -3.08
CA LYS A 131 28.80 -8.35 -2.18
C LYS A 131 28.56 -7.56 -0.87
N SER A 132 27.72 -6.54 -0.89
CA SER A 132 27.44 -5.70 0.28
C SER A 132 26.79 -6.45 1.45
N LYS A 133 26.22 -7.64 1.21
CA LYS A 133 25.62 -8.53 2.24
C LYS A 133 24.58 -7.83 3.14
N VAL A 134 23.96 -6.75 2.66
CA VAL A 134 22.94 -6.00 3.41
C VAL A 134 21.67 -6.84 3.57
N GLU A 135 21.00 -6.68 4.71
CA GLU A 135 19.69 -7.30 4.94
C GLU A 135 18.63 -6.67 4.03
N GLN A 136 17.98 -7.49 3.21
CA GLN A 136 16.88 -7.04 2.36
C GLN A 136 15.67 -6.66 3.22
N TYR A 137 15.16 -5.44 3.05
CA TYR A 137 13.96 -4.99 3.76
C TYR A 137 12.74 -5.87 3.41
N LYS A 138 12.07 -6.35 4.46
CA LYS A 138 10.87 -7.20 4.37
C LYS A 138 9.63 -6.39 4.73
N GLY A 139 8.55 -6.56 3.96
CA GLY A 139 7.26 -5.94 4.25
C GLY A 139 6.96 -4.69 3.41
N VAL A 140 6.13 -3.79 3.95
CA VAL A 140 5.71 -2.57 3.26
C VAL A 140 6.68 -1.44 3.60
N LEU A 141 7.17 -0.73 2.57
CA LEU A 141 8.07 0.41 2.74
C LEU A 141 7.31 1.60 3.37
N LEU A 142 7.90 2.17 4.43
CA LEU A 142 7.35 3.30 5.19
C LEU A 142 5.88 3.08 5.57
N PRO A 143 5.55 2.12 6.43
CA PRO A 143 4.17 1.72 6.65
C PRO A 143 3.33 2.85 7.27
N ILE A 144 2.09 3.02 6.80
CA ILE A 144 1.07 3.87 7.42
C ILE A 144 0.71 3.24 8.76
N ARG A 145 0.90 3.98 9.85
CA ARG A 145 0.48 3.60 11.20
C ARG A 145 -0.90 4.17 11.46
N ASN A 146 -1.84 3.32 11.87
CA ASN A 146 -3.16 3.75 12.31
C ASN A 146 -3.13 3.84 13.83
N GLU A 147 -2.70 4.98 14.35
CA GLU A 147 -2.71 5.22 15.79
C GLU A 147 -4.11 5.65 16.24
N PRO A 148 -4.55 5.23 17.44
CA PRO A 148 -5.80 5.73 18.00
C PRO A 148 -5.69 7.25 18.19
N LYS A 149 -6.75 7.99 17.86
CA LYS A 149 -6.78 9.44 18.03
C LYS A 149 -6.68 9.75 19.53
N LYS A 150 -5.77 10.65 19.90
CA LYS A 150 -5.72 11.21 21.25
C LYS A 150 -6.89 12.18 21.40
N ILE A 151 -7.60 12.07 22.51
CA ILE A 151 -8.67 13.00 22.88
C ILE A 151 -7.98 14.12 23.65
N GLU A 152 -7.98 15.32 23.07
CA GLU A 152 -7.51 16.53 23.74
C GLU A 152 -8.65 17.08 24.60
N SER A 153 -8.32 17.52 25.81
CA SER A 153 -9.25 18.14 26.75
C SER A 153 -8.97 19.63 26.84
N ILE A 154 -10.01 20.45 26.80
CA ILE A 154 -9.97 21.90 26.92
C ILE A 154 -10.70 22.27 28.22
N SER A 155 -10.28 23.35 28.89
CA SER A 155 -10.96 23.80 30.11
C SER A 155 -12.34 24.37 29.77
N VAL A 156 -13.28 24.30 30.72
CA VAL A 156 -14.66 24.77 30.48
C VAL A 156 -14.71 26.28 30.17
N GLU A 157 -13.79 27.05 30.75
CA GLU A 157 -13.66 28.50 30.52
C GLU A 157 -13.19 28.81 29.10
N GLU A 158 -12.33 27.97 28.53
CA GLU A 158 -11.84 28.10 27.15
C GLU A 158 -12.88 27.69 26.10
N ILE A 159 -13.90 26.89 26.44
CA ILE A 159 -14.97 26.45 25.51
C ILE A 159 -15.72 27.65 24.90
N LEU A 160 -15.93 28.72 25.68
CA LEU A 160 -16.68 29.89 25.23
C LEU A 160 -15.91 30.76 24.22
N ASN A 161 -14.58 30.63 24.21
CA ASN A 161 -13.68 31.42 23.35
C ASN A 161 -13.06 30.58 22.20
N TYR A 162 -13.44 29.29 22.07
CA TYR A 162 -12.96 28.35 21.06
C TYR A 162 -13.80 28.40 19.77
#